data_AF-A0A4R4P2N7-F1
#
_entry.id   AF-A0A4R4P2N7-F1
#
_cell.length_a   1.000
_cell.length_b   1.000
_cell.length_c   1.000
_cell.angle_alpha   90.00
_cell.angle_beta   90.00
_cell.angle_gamma   90.00
#
_symmetry.space_group_name_H-M   'P 1'
#
loop_
_entity.id
_entity.type
_entity.pdbx_description
1 polymer ?
#
loop_
_entity_poly.entity_id
_entity_poly.type
_entity_poly.pdbx_seq_one_letter_code
_entity_poly.pdbx_strand_id
1 'polypeptide(L)' 'PTPTPTPPTATPWAPNTSYATGALVSYNGLTYKCIQGHTSLTGWEPPNVPALWGKV' A
#
# COMPACT_ATOMS: atom_id res chain seq x y z
N PRO A 1 -12.02 -17.36 -1.02
CA PRO A 1 -11.46 -16.19 -1.73
C PRO A 1 -10.32 -15.57 -0.92
N THR A 2 -9.11 -16.05 -1.15
CA THR A 2 -7.91 -15.63 -0.40
C THR A 2 -7.12 -14.70 -1.31
N PRO A 3 -6.86 -13.43 -0.94
CA PRO A 3 -6.03 -12.56 -1.77
C PRO A 3 -4.59 -13.07 -1.72
N THR A 4 -4.11 -13.59 -2.85
CA THR A 4 -2.74 -14.01 -3.08
C THR A 4 -1.80 -12.79 -2.90
N PRO A 5 -0.81 -12.83 -1.99
CA PRO A 5 0.19 -11.78 -1.91
C PRO A 5 1.16 -11.94 -3.09
N THR A 6 0.95 -11.20 -4.17
CA THR A 6 1.89 -11.13 -5.30
C THR A 6 3.10 -10.24 -4.92
N PRO A 7 4.34 -10.75 -4.96
CA PRO A 7 5.57 -9.95 -4.79
C PRO A 7 5.98 -9.20 -6.08
N PRO A 8 7.00 -8.33 -6.06
CA PRO A 8 7.06 -6.96 -5.57
C PRO A 8 7.12 -5.96 -6.74
N THR A 9 6.14 -5.97 -7.64
CA THR A 9 6.00 -4.90 -8.64
C THR A 9 4.97 -3.94 -8.08
N ALA A 10 5.35 -2.69 -7.80
CA ALA A 10 4.51 -1.71 -7.10
C ALA A 10 3.07 -1.69 -7.65
N THR A 11 2.17 -2.42 -7.01
CA THR A 11 0.81 -2.62 -7.50
C THR A 11 0.03 -1.33 -7.27
N PRO A 12 -0.92 -0.98 -8.16
CA PRO A 12 -1.77 0.17 -7.90
C PRO A 12 -2.44 0.01 -6.53
N TRP A 13 -2.39 1.06 -5.71
CA TRP A 13 -2.99 1.05 -4.39
C TRP A 13 -4.48 0.73 -4.50
N ALA A 14 -4.97 -0.16 -3.63
CA ALA A 14 -6.36 -0.57 -3.57
C ALA A 14 -6.89 -0.48 -2.13
N PRO A 15 -8.15 -0.06 -1.94
CA PRO A 15 -8.81 -0.15 -0.64
C PRO A 15 -9.15 -1.61 -0.31
N ASN A 16 -9.32 -1.90 0.98
CA ASN A 16 -9.59 -3.24 1.53
C ASN A 16 -8.50 -4.29 1.19
N THR A 17 -7.27 -3.84 1.01
CA THR A 17 -6.12 -4.71 0.70
C THR A 17 -5.15 -4.72 1.89
N SER A 18 -4.77 -5.91 2.35
CA SER A 18 -3.75 -6.07 3.38
C SER A 18 -2.36 -5.89 2.79
N TYR A 19 -1.62 -4.92 3.30
CA TYR A 19 -0.25 -4.65 2.90
C TYR A 19 0.68 -4.92 4.08
N ALA A 20 1.71 -5.74 3.85
CA ALA A 20 2.76 -5.98 4.84
C ALA A 20 3.78 -4.83 4.85
N THR A 21 4.51 -4.65 5.95
CA THR A 21 5.67 -3.75 5.99
C THR A 21 6.65 -4.13 4.87
N GLY A 22 7.04 -3.14 4.07
CA GLY A 22 7.90 -3.29 2.90
C GLY A 22 7.14 -3.47 1.58
N ALA A 23 5.82 -3.65 1.60
CA ALA A 23 5.02 -3.71 0.38
C ALA A 23 5.10 -2.39 -0.40
N LEU A 24 5.23 -2.47 -1.72
CA LEU A 24 5.27 -1.31 -2.61
C LEU A 24 3.92 -1.15 -3.31
N VAL A 25 3.38 0.05 -3.32
CA VAL A 25 2.17 0.42 -4.05
C VAL A 25 2.40 1.65 -4.91
N SER A 26 1.67 1.77 -6.01
CA SER A 26 1.65 2.96 -6.85
C SER A 26 0.33 3.70 -6.67
N TYR A 27 0.40 5.00 -6.37
CA TYR A 27 -0.78 5.88 -6.27
C TYR A 27 -0.48 7.20 -6.95
N ASN A 28 -1.36 7.61 -7.88
CA ASN A 28 -1.25 8.88 -8.59
C ASN A 28 0.11 9.09 -9.30
N GLY A 29 0.68 8.01 -9.86
CA GLY A 29 1.99 8.03 -10.53
C GLY A 29 3.20 8.07 -9.59
N LEU A 30 3.00 7.99 -8.28
CA LEU A 30 4.05 7.93 -7.26
C LEU A 30 4.09 6.55 -6.61
N THR A 31 5.28 6.09 -6.25
CA THR A 31 5.48 4.84 -5.52
C THR A 31 5.54 5.11 -4.03
N TYR A 32 4.89 4.25 -3.26
CA TYR A 32 4.87 4.31 -1.81
C TYR A 32 5.20 2.93 -1.25
N LYS A 33 5.94 2.92 -0.15
CA LYS A 33 6.32 1.73 0.60
C LYS A 33 5.54 1.70 1.91
N CYS A 34 4.88 0.60 2.17
CA CYS A 34 4.21 0.34 3.43
C CYS A 34 5.29 0.27 4.54
N ILE A 35 5.22 1.16 5.52
CA ILE A 35 6.16 1.22 6.66
C ILE A 35 5.65 0.32 7.78
N GLN A 36 4.34 0.35 8.03
CA GLN A 36 3.66 -0.51 8.98
C GLN A 36 2.66 -1.42 8.27
N GLY A 37 2.73 -2.72 8.54
CA GLY A 37 1.77 -3.67 8.03
C GLY A 37 0.35 -3.33 8.49
N HIS A 38 -0.54 -3.04 7.55
CA HIS A 38 -1.91 -2.63 7.81
C HIS A 38 -2.83 -3.03 6.66
N THR A 39 -4.14 -2.98 6.92
CA THR A 39 -5.15 -3.12 5.87
C THR A 39 -5.49 -1.74 5.35
N SER A 40 -5.20 -1.49 4.08
CA SER A 40 -5.62 -0.28 3.39
C SER A 40 -7.14 -0.21 3.37
N LEU A 41 -7.69 0.98 3.64
CA LEU A 41 -9.11 1.29 3.64
C LEU A 41 -9.35 2.52 2.78
N THR A 42 -10.59 2.74 2.34
CA THR A 42 -10.95 3.97 1.64
C THR A 42 -10.70 5.18 2.55
N GLY A 43 -9.85 6.12 2.12
CA GLY A 43 -9.36 7.25 2.93
C GLY A 43 -8.01 7.02 3.60
N TRP A 44 -7.44 5.81 3.51
CA TRP A 44 -6.05 5.50 3.92
C TRP A 44 -5.13 5.47 2.70
N GLU A 45 -5.27 6.48 1.85
CA GLU A 45 -4.41 6.65 0.70
C GLU A 45 -2.99 7.02 1.17
N PRO A 46 -1.94 6.60 0.45
CA PRO A 46 -0.56 6.92 0.82
C PRO A 46 -0.28 8.40 1.13
N PRO A 47 -0.84 9.40 0.41
CA PRO A 47 -0.68 10.81 0.77
C PRO A 47 -1.44 11.23 2.05
N ASN A 48 -2.50 10.53 2.42
CA ASN A 48 -3.34 10.88 3.58
C ASN A 48 -2.76 10.35 4.90
N VAL A 49 -2.01 9.24 4.84
CA VAL A 49 -1.45 8.53 6.00
C VAL A 49 0.06 8.29 5.85
N PRO A 50 0.89 9.34 5.95
CA PRO A 50 2.35 9.24 5.85
C PRO A 50 3.02 8.43 6.97
N ALA A 51 2.29 8.18 8.08
CA ALA A 51 2.75 7.30 9.15
C ALA A 51 2.74 5.81 8.74
N LEU A 52 1.83 5.43 7.84
CA LEU A 52 1.69 4.06 7.34
C LEU A 52 2.44 3.84 6.03
N TRP A 53 2.56 4.89 5.21
CA TRP A 53 3.17 4.85 3.89
C TRP A 53 4.33 5.83 3.77
N GLY A 54 5.49 5.33 3.34
CA GLY A 54 6.67 6.12 3.03
C GLY A 54 6.78 6.29 1.53
N LYS A 55 6.75 7.53 1.04
CA LYS A 55 7.03 7.81 -0.37
C LYS A 55 8.42 7.31 -0.74
N VAL A 56 8.52 6.62 -1.88
CA VAL A 56 9.78 6.16 -2.48
C VAL A 56 10.18 7.06 -3.64
#